data_AF-A0A1G0AZ27-F1
#
_entry.id   AF-A0A1G0AZ27-F1
#
_cell.length_a   1.000
_cell.length_b   1.000
_cell.length_c   1.000
_cell.angle_alpha   90.00
_cell.angle_beta   90.00
_cell.angle_gamma   90.00
#
_symmetry.space_group_name_H-M   'P 1'
#
loop_
_entity.id
_entity.type
_entity.pdbx_description
1 polymer ?
#
loop_
_entity_poly.entity_id
_entity_poly.type
_entity_poly.pdbx_seq_one_letter_code
_entity_poly.pdbx_strand_id
1 'polypeptide(L)'
;MPGRAKATGEQTGSLFSLVEVHCPAGYATPLHIHYLEDEAVYVLAGHLTFSLGGRHVAAAVGSYVHQPRGIAHGFRVNGEVPARILCLTVPAGADHGRHASAAQASLLWPAALELETLADLAARFSIDVLGPLPAAPAE
;
A
#
# COMPACT_ATOMS: atom_id res chain seq x y z
N MET A 1 8.76 -6.97 -3.45
CA MET A 1 9.61 -5.90 -2.87
C MET A 1 9.81 -6.23 -1.40
N PRO A 2 10.99 -6.07 -0.79
CA PRO A 2 11.14 -6.43 0.61
C PRO A 2 10.39 -5.41 1.48
N GLY A 3 9.29 -5.83 2.10
CA GLY A 3 8.70 -5.17 3.25
C GLY A 3 9.27 -5.75 4.53
N ARG A 4 9.57 -4.91 5.52
CA ARG A 4 10.00 -5.34 6.86
C ARG A 4 8.93 -4.97 7.89
N ALA A 5 8.30 -5.98 8.48
CA ALA A 5 7.37 -5.79 9.60
C ALA A 5 8.08 -5.09 10.78
N LYS A 6 7.41 -4.07 11.32
CA LYS A 6 7.75 -3.38 12.57
C LYS A 6 6.82 -3.81 13.70
N ALA A 7 5.56 -4.03 13.38
CA ALA A 7 4.55 -4.63 14.25
C ALA A 7 3.62 -5.51 13.41
N THR A 8 3.41 -6.76 13.80
CA THR A 8 2.43 -7.66 13.18
C THR A 8 1.08 -7.60 13.89
N GLY A 9 0.02 -8.10 13.26
CA GLY A 9 -1.29 -8.24 13.92
C GLY A 9 -1.21 -9.11 15.19
N GLU A 10 -0.39 -10.16 15.21
CA GLU A 10 -0.18 -10.99 16.40
C GLU A 10 0.39 -10.17 17.57
N GLN A 11 1.38 -9.33 17.32
CA GLN A 11 2.01 -8.49 18.35
C GLN A 11 1.10 -7.40 18.89
N THR A 12 0.09 -7.00 18.11
CA THR A 12 -0.82 -5.89 18.44
C THR A 12 -2.22 -6.36 18.82
N GLY A 13 -2.47 -7.66 18.91
CA GLY A 13 -3.82 -8.19 19.15
C GLY A 13 -4.81 -7.84 18.04
N SER A 14 -4.35 -7.84 16.79
CA SER A 14 -5.08 -7.46 15.57
C SER A 14 -5.51 -5.98 15.51
N LEU A 15 -5.02 -5.13 16.42
CA LEU A 15 -5.40 -3.72 16.45
C LEU A 15 -4.79 -2.91 15.30
N PHE A 16 -3.56 -3.21 14.91
CA PHE A 16 -2.89 -2.60 13.75
C PHE A 16 -1.71 -3.42 13.25
N SER A 17 -1.28 -3.20 12.02
CA SER A 17 0.03 -3.67 11.52
C SER A 17 0.85 -2.48 11.03
N LEU A 18 2.18 -2.59 11.14
CA LEU A 18 3.11 -1.57 10.69
C LEU A 18 4.25 -2.22 9.91
N VAL A 19 4.44 -1.79 8.66
CA VAL A 19 5.48 -2.32 7.77
C VAL A 19 6.32 -1.18 7.20
N GLU A 20 7.64 -1.32 7.23
CA GLU A 20 8.53 -0.48 6.43
C GLU A 20 8.65 -1.07 5.03
N VAL A 21 8.30 -0.29 4.00
CA VAL A 21 8.33 -0.72 2.60
C VAL A 21 9.36 0.10 1.84
N HIS A 22 10.18 -0.58 1.03
CA HIS A 22 11.11 0.05 0.09
C HIS A 22 10.51 -0.01 -1.32
N CYS A 23 10.24 1.15 -1.89
CA CYS A 23 9.58 1.31 -3.19
C CYS A 23 10.61 1.82 -4.22
N PRO A 24 10.91 1.07 -5.29
CA PRO A 24 11.75 1.53 -6.39
C PRO A 24 11.25 2.82 -7.03
N ALA A 25 12.15 3.54 -7.69
CA ALA A 25 11.79 4.69 -8.52
C ALA A 25 10.76 4.29 -9.59
N GLY A 26 9.77 5.15 -9.81
CA GLY A 26 8.69 4.91 -10.77
C GLY A 26 7.65 3.85 -10.36
N TYR A 27 7.84 3.15 -9.23
CA TYR A 27 6.86 2.22 -8.71
C TYR A 27 5.52 2.91 -8.45
N ALA A 28 4.43 2.21 -8.74
CA ALA A 28 3.09 2.62 -8.37
C ALA A 28 2.28 1.42 -7.88
N THR A 29 1.45 1.66 -6.86
CA THR A 29 0.40 0.70 -6.49
C THR A 29 -0.71 0.74 -7.55
N PRO A 30 -1.52 -0.31 -7.73
CA PRO A 30 -2.78 -0.14 -8.45
C PRO A 30 -3.70 0.78 -7.63
N LEU A 31 -4.72 1.31 -8.28
CA LEU A 31 -5.82 1.97 -7.57
C LEU A 31 -6.68 0.90 -6.92
N HIS A 32 -6.92 1.01 -5.61
CA HIS A 32 -7.66 0.00 -4.86
C HIS A 32 -8.49 0.62 -3.73
N ILE A 33 -9.44 -0.16 -3.20
CA ILE A 33 -10.30 0.21 -2.07
C ILE A 33 -10.16 -0.88 -1.01
N HIS A 34 -9.77 -0.50 0.21
CA HIS A 34 -9.95 -1.36 1.39
C HIS A 34 -11.36 -1.12 1.96
N TYR A 35 -12.13 -2.17 2.24
CA TYR A 35 -13.44 -2.03 2.89
C TYR A 35 -13.40 -2.22 4.40
N LEU A 36 -12.39 -2.94 4.91
CA LEU A 36 -12.27 -3.27 6.34
C LEU A 36 -11.22 -2.43 7.06
N GLU A 37 -10.29 -1.84 6.33
CA GLU A 37 -9.06 -1.28 6.87
C GLU A 37 -8.90 0.16 6.42
N ASP A 38 -8.53 1.02 7.36
CA ASP A 38 -7.89 2.28 7.00
C ASP A 38 -6.40 2.03 6.81
N GLU A 39 -5.79 2.70 5.84
CA GLU A 39 -4.35 2.71 5.62
C GLU A 39 -3.80 4.10 5.97
N ALA A 40 -2.55 4.17 6.44
CA ALA A 40 -1.84 5.42 6.52
C ALA A 40 -0.36 5.23 6.21
N VAL A 41 0.20 6.19 5.47
CA VAL A 41 1.60 6.18 5.05
C VAL A 41 2.36 7.34 5.67
N TYR A 42 3.53 7.03 6.24
CA TYR A 42 4.53 8.02 6.65
C TYR A 42 5.79 7.91 5.78
N VAL A 43 6.22 9.02 5.17
CA VAL A 43 7.35 9.02 4.22
C VAL A 43 8.68 9.17 4.94
N LEU A 44 9.54 8.16 4.84
CA LEU A 44 10.90 8.17 5.41
C LEU A 44 11.96 8.63 4.40
N ALA A 45 11.77 8.37 3.11
CA ALA A 45 12.66 8.80 2.03
C ALA A 45 11.89 8.87 0.70
N GLY A 46 12.40 9.67 -0.24
CA GLY A 46 11.81 9.84 -1.57
C GLY A 46 10.64 10.83 -1.60
N HIS A 47 10.02 10.93 -2.78
CA HIS A 47 8.85 11.77 -3.03
C HIS A 47 7.76 10.91 -3.68
N LEU A 48 6.54 11.02 -3.18
CA LEU A 48 5.40 10.27 -3.70
C LEU A 48 4.26 11.21 -4.08
N THR A 49 3.45 10.77 -5.03
CA THR A 49 2.11 11.34 -5.28
C THR A 49 1.07 10.28 -4.98
N PHE A 50 0.17 10.60 -4.06
CA PHE A 50 -1.01 9.80 -3.76
C PHE A 50 -2.17 10.21 -4.67
N SER A 51 -2.93 9.23 -5.14
CA SER A 51 -4.31 9.42 -5.62
C SER A 51 -5.22 8.99 -4.48
N LEU A 52 -6.08 9.87 -4.00
CA LEU A 52 -7.00 9.62 -2.88
C LEU A 52 -8.37 10.22 -3.21
N GLY A 53 -9.36 9.36 -3.48
CA GLY A 53 -10.72 9.81 -3.79
C GLY A 53 -10.80 10.76 -4.99
N GLY A 54 -9.95 10.54 -6.00
CA GLY A 54 -9.86 11.40 -7.20
C GLY A 54 -9.05 12.68 -7.02
N ARG A 55 -8.44 12.90 -5.85
CA ARG A 55 -7.52 14.02 -5.60
C ARG A 55 -6.08 13.53 -5.58
N HIS A 56 -5.16 14.41 -5.99
CA HIS A 56 -3.73 14.14 -5.88
C HIS A 56 -3.12 14.85 -4.68
N VAL A 57 -2.25 14.15 -3.95
CA VAL A 57 -1.53 14.67 -2.79
C VAL A 57 -0.04 14.38 -2.95
N ALA A 58 0.76 15.43 -3.08
CA ALA A 58 2.22 15.32 -3.06
C ALA A 58 2.69 15.08 -1.62
N ALA A 59 3.60 14.12 -1.43
CA ALA A 59 4.12 13.70 -0.14
C ALA A 59 5.65 13.60 -0.21
N ALA A 60 6.34 14.56 0.40
CA ALA A 60 7.78 14.54 0.61
C ALA A 60 8.14 13.84 1.94
N VAL A 61 9.43 13.66 2.20
CA VAL A 61 9.93 13.11 3.48
C VAL A 61 9.32 13.84 4.68
N GLY A 62 8.85 13.07 5.66
CA GLY A 62 8.16 13.57 6.85
C GLY A 62 6.65 13.75 6.70
N SER A 63 6.11 13.58 5.49
CA SER A 63 4.66 13.64 5.26
C SER A 63 3.95 12.42 5.84
N TYR A 64 2.74 12.67 6.35
CA TYR A 64 1.76 11.66 6.72
C TYR A 64 0.55 11.76 5.80
N VAL A 65 0.11 10.65 5.23
CA VAL A 65 -1.08 10.55 4.37
C VAL A 65 -1.99 9.49 4.94
N HIS A 66 -3.21 9.87 5.31
CA HIS A 66 -4.26 8.95 5.73
C HIS A 66 -5.15 8.58 4.55
N GLN A 67 -5.43 7.29 4.39
CA GLN A 67 -6.21 6.69 3.32
C GLN A 67 -7.39 5.94 3.97
N PRO A 68 -8.54 6.62 4.14
CA PRO A 68 -9.69 6.00 4.79
C PRO A 68 -10.23 4.82 3.98
N ARG A 69 -10.75 3.81 4.70
CA ARG A 69 -11.52 2.71 4.10
C ARG A 69 -12.68 3.22 3.25
N GLY A 70 -13.05 2.45 2.23
CA GLY A 70 -14.12 2.79 1.29
C GLY A 70 -13.76 3.89 0.29
N ILE A 71 -12.58 4.49 0.39
CA ILE A 71 -12.08 5.49 -0.56
C ILE A 71 -11.01 4.88 -1.45
N ALA A 72 -11.20 4.97 -2.77
CA ALA A 72 -10.22 4.51 -3.73
C ALA A 72 -8.91 5.29 -3.59
N HIS A 73 -7.80 4.56 -3.46
CA HIS A 73 -6.49 5.14 -3.27
C HIS A 73 -5.34 4.33 -3.87
N GLY A 74 -4.19 4.98 -3.95
CA GLY A 74 -2.91 4.41 -4.34
C GLY A 74 -1.85 5.49 -4.44
N PHE A 75 -0.60 5.12 -4.68
CA PHE A 75 0.49 6.08 -4.80
C PHE A 75 1.50 5.70 -5.87
N ARG A 76 2.29 6.69 -6.30
CA ARG A 76 3.45 6.55 -7.19
C ARG A 76 4.68 7.16 -6.53
N VAL A 77 5.83 6.52 -6.70
CA VAL A 77 7.15 7.10 -6.42
C VAL A 77 7.57 7.96 -7.60
N ASN A 78 7.81 9.25 -7.33
CA ASN A 78 8.16 10.23 -8.35
C ASN A 78 9.68 10.31 -8.56
N GLY A 79 10.08 10.61 -9.80
CA GLY A 79 11.49 10.79 -10.16
C GLY A 79 12.30 9.49 -10.15
N GLU A 80 13.62 9.63 -10.04
CA GLU A 80 14.60 8.54 -10.15
C GLU A 80 15.06 7.98 -8.79
N VAL A 81 14.62 8.59 -7.68
CA VAL A 81 15.05 8.21 -6.33
C VAL A 81 14.02 7.25 -5.71
N PRO A 82 14.44 6.05 -5.24
CA PRO A 82 13.56 5.15 -4.51
C PRO A 82 12.97 5.79 -3.25
N ALA A 83 11.75 5.40 -2.90
CA ALA A 83 11.09 5.82 -1.68
C ALA A 83 11.19 4.76 -0.58
N ARG A 84 11.10 5.22 0.67
CA ARG A 84 10.93 4.37 1.86
C ARG A 84 9.77 4.91 2.67
N ILE A 85 8.85 4.05 3.05
CA ILE A 85 7.64 4.43 3.76
C ILE A 85 7.39 3.52 4.96
N LEU A 86 6.68 4.02 5.96
CA LEU A 86 5.95 3.19 6.92
C LEU A 86 4.49 3.14 6.47
N CYS A 87 3.97 1.94 6.26
CA CYS A 87 2.55 1.69 6.04
C CYS A 87 1.93 1.12 7.32
N LEU A 88 0.91 1.82 7.83
CA LEU A 88 0.08 1.44 8.96
C LEU A 88 -1.28 0.99 8.44
N THR A 89 -1.78 -0.15 8.88
CA THR A 89 -3.13 -0.64 8.55
C THR A 89 -3.93 -0.85 9.83
N VAL A 90 -5.17 -0.35 9.86
CA VAL A 90 -6.06 -0.40 11.04
C VAL A 90 -7.48 -0.87 10.65
N PRO A 91 -8.01 -1.99 11.20
CA PRO A 91 -7.32 -2.96 12.05
C PRO A 91 -6.16 -3.63 11.31
N ALA A 92 -5.38 -4.47 12.00
CA ALA A 92 -4.30 -5.22 11.34
C ALA A 92 -4.88 -5.99 10.14
N GLY A 93 -4.47 -5.59 8.94
CA GLY A 93 -5.11 -6.08 7.75
C GLY A 93 -4.84 -7.55 7.48
N ALA A 94 -5.72 -8.19 6.71
CA ALA A 94 -5.65 -9.64 6.49
C ALA A 94 -4.42 -10.10 5.67
N ASP A 95 -3.63 -9.16 5.14
CA ASP A 95 -2.33 -9.39 4.51
C ASP A 95 -1.20 -9.75 5.52
N HIS A 96 -1.45 -9.64 6.84
CA HIS A 96 -0.41 -9.82 7.87
C HIS A 96 -0.55 -11.09 8.72
N GLY A 97 -1.39 -12.04 8.30
CA GLY A 97 -1.53 -13.36 8.91
C GLY A 97 -0.89 -14.52 8.13
N ARG A 98 -0.27 -14.26 6.97
CA ARG A 98 0.34 -15.29 6.14
C ARG A 98 1.67 -14.80 5.57
N HIS A 99 2.77 -15.34 6.11
CA HIS A 99 4.11 -15.33 5.51
C HIS A 99 5.03 -14.10 5.71
N ALA A 100 5.43 -13.79 6.95
CA ALA A 100 6.66 -13.04 7.20
C ALA A 100 7.82 -13.95 7.63
N SER A 101 8.12 -14.98 6.82
CA SER A 101 9.54 -15.25 6.55
C SER A 101 9.91 -14.32 5.38
N ALA A 102 11.05 -13.64 5.47
CA ALA A 102 11.48 -12.65 4.48
C ALA A 102 11.52 -13.16 3.01
N ALA A 103 11.42 -14.49 2.81
CA ALA A 103 11.40 -15.15 1.52
C ALA A 103 10.08 -15.01 0.73
N GLN A 104 8.96 -14.67 1.37
CA GLN A 104 7.62 -14.78 0.75
C GLN A 104 6.92 -13.45 0.45
N ALA A 105 7.49 -12.30 0.87
CA ALA A 105 7.02 -10.96 0.53
C ALA A 105 7.07 -10.62 -0.97
N SER A 106 7.54 -11.54 -1.81
CA SER A 106 7.58 -11.40 -3.27
C SER A 106 6.38 -12.03 -3.99
N LEU A 107 5.45 -12.70 -3.28
CA LEU A 107 4.45 -13.58 -3.89
C LEU A 107 3.02 -13.01 -4.01
N LEU A 108 2.70 -11.84 -3.44
CA LEU A 108 1.32 -11.35 -3.39
C LEU A 108 1.09 -9.95 -3.98
N TRP A 109 2.11 -9.36 -4.59
CA TRP A 109 1.98 -8.05 -5.22
C TRP A 109 2.66 -8.04 -6.58
N PRO A 110 1.97 -8.41 -7.66
CA PRO A 110 2.73 -8.93 -8.76
C PRO A 110 2.84 -7.91 -9.88
N ALA A 111 4.00 -7.99 -10.52
CA ALA A 111 4.02 -7.95 -11.96
C ALA A 111 2.98 -8.98 -12.48
N ALA A 112 1.91 -8.46 -13.09
CA ALA A 112 0.78 -9.19 -13.68
C ALA A 112 -0.10 -10.00 -12.69
N LEU A 113 -1.14 -9.36 -12.15
CA LEU A 113 -2.32 -10.07 -11.59
C LEU A 113 -3.23 -10.49 -12.75
N GLU A 114 -3.56 -11.78 -12.86
CA GLU A 114 -4.67 -12.26 -13.69
C GLU A 114 -6.01 -11.94 -13.00
N LEU A 115 -7.09 -11.80 -13.79
CA LEU A 115 -8.42 -11.37 -13.32
C LEU A 115 -8.99 -12.29 -12.22
N GLU A 116 -8.73 -13.59 -12.28
CA GLU A 116 -9.13 -14.56 -11.26
C GLU A 116 -8.48 -14.28 -9.90
N THR A 117 -7.24 -13.77 -9.89
CA THR A 117 -6.51 -13.46 -8.65
C THR A 117 -7.02 -12.17 -7.99
N LEU A 118 -7.53 -11.23 -8.80
CA LEU A 118 -8.16 -10.00 -8.29
C LEU A 118 -9.49 -10.30 -7.57
N ALA A 119 -10.31 -11.19 -8.13
CA ALA A 119 -11.56 -11.62 -7.51
C ALA A 119 -11.33 -12.37 -6.19
N ASP A 120 -10.29 -13.22 -6.15
CA ASP A 120 -9.87 -13.92 -4.93
C ASP A 120 -9.35 -12.95 -3.85
N LEU A 121 -8.62 -11.90 -4.24
CA LEU A 121 -8.17 -10.85 -3.32
C LEU A 121 -9.37 -10.10 -2.71
N ALA A 122 -10.34 -9.72 -3.54
CA ALA A 122 -11.57 -9.06 -3.10
C ALA A 122 -12.38 -9.94 -2.14
N ALA A 123 -12.56 -11.23 -2.47
CA ALA A 123 -13.31 -12.17 -1.66
C ALA A 123 -12.63 -12.49 -0.32
N ARG A 124 -11.29 -12.55 -0.28
CA ARG A 124 -10.54 -12.96 0.92
C ARG A 124 -10.17 -11.82 1.84
N PHE A 125 -9.96 -10.64 1.30
CA PHE A 125 -9.38 -9.51 2.05
C PHE A 125 -10.26 -8.27 2.05
N SER A 126 -11.41 -8.31 1.36
CA SER A 126 -12.29 -7.14 1.21
C SER A 126 -11.53 -5.94 0.64
N ILE A 127 -10.74 -6.19 -0.41
CA ILE A 127 -9.99 -5.20 -1.17
C ILE A 127 -10.36 -5.29 -2.64
N ASP A 128 -10.93 -4.23 -3.20
CA ASP A 128 -11.15 -4.15 -4.65
C ASP A 128 -9.98 -3.47 -5.33
N VAL A 129 -9.43 -4.10 -6.36
CA VAL A 129 -8.44 -3.48 -7.25
C VAL A 129 -9.16 -2.95 -8.48
N LEU A 130 -9.13 -1.63 -8.65
CA LEU A 130 -9.87 -0.91 -9.69
C LEU A 130 -9.09 -0.78 -11.01
N GLY A 131 -7.80 -1.13 -11.01
CA GLY A 131 -6.93 -1.08 -12.17
C GLY A 131 -5.65 -0.26 -11.94
N PRO A 132 -4.98 0.22 -13.00
CA PRO A 132 -3.75 1.00 -12.86
C PRO A 132 -4.01 2.32 -12.14
N LEU A 133 -2.99 2.85 -11.44
CA LEU A 133 -3.07 4.18 -10.85
C LEU A 133 -3.30 5.22 -11.96
N PRO A 134 -4.30 6.13 -11.79
CA PRO A 134 -4.47 7.24 -12.70
C PRO A 134 -3.17 8.04 -12.87
N ALA A 135 -2.95 8.58 -14.07
CA ALA A 135 -1.84 9.49 -14.29
C ALA A 135 -1.96 10.67 -13.32
N ALA A 136 -0.85 11.08 -12.71
CA ALA A 136 -0.83 12.35 -12.00
C ALA A 136 -1.08 13.49 -13.00
N PRO A 137 -1.78 14.57 -12.61
CA PRO A 137 -1.88 15.77 -13.43
C PRO A 137 -0.47 16.29 -13.73
N ALA A 138 -0.28 16.82 -14.93
CA ALA A 138 0.95 17.52 -15.27
C ALA A 138 1.12 18.73 -14.32
N GLU A 139 2.32 18.89 -13.78
CA GLU A 139 2.72 20.07 -13.00
C GLU A 139 2.76 21.32 -13.88
#